data_AF-A0A172U2M9-F1
#
_entry.id   AF-A0A172U2M9-F1
#
_cell.length_a   1.000
_cell.length_b   1.000
_cell.length_c   1.000
_cell.angle_alpha   90.00
_cell.angle_beta   90.00
_cell.angle_gamma   90.00
#
_symmetry.space_group_name_H-M   'P 1'
#
loop_
_entity.id
_entity.type
_entity.pdbx_description
1 polymer ?
#
loop_
_entity_poly.entity_id
_entity_poly.type
_entity_poly.pdbx_seq_one_letter_code
_entity_poly.pdbx_strand_id
1 'polypeptide(L)'
;MTPAAETQQVVSEGKQLYQQYNCTACHQIYGLGGYLGPELTTAYSDKNRGEAYMRAMLQAGGSRMPNFHFTSQQIDALIAYLKYVDTTATPIKD
;
A
#
# COMPACT_ATOMS: atom_id res chain seq x y z
N MET A 1 -15.59 -7.74 18.44
CA MET A 1 -15.98 -6.69 17.47
C MET A 1 -16.59 -7.36 16.25
N THR A 2 -17.21 -6.63 15.32
CA THR A 2 -17.72 -7.23 14.07
C THR A 2 -16.61 -7.30 13.02
N PRO A 3 -16.67 -8.24 12.05
CA PRO A 3 -15.64 -8.39 11.01
C PRO A 3 -15.39 -7.12 10.19
N ALA A 4 -16.42 -6.29 10.00
CA ALA A 4 -16.31 -5.02 9.28
C ALA A 4 -15.51 -3.96 10.07
N ALA A 5 -15.71 -3.89 11.39
CA ALA A 5 -14.97 -2.96 12.25
C ALA A 5 -13.49 -3.34 12.38
N GLU A 6 -13.20 -4.65 12.43
CA GLU A 6 -11.83 -5.17 12.43
C GLU A 6 -11.12 -4.86 11.09
N THR A 7 -11.83 -5.02 9.97
CA THR A 7 -11.30 -4.66 8.63
C THR A 7 -10.99 -3.17 8.54
N GLN A 8 -11.87 -2.29 9.05
CA GLN A 8 -11.68 -0.85 9.01
C GLN A 8 -10.53 -0.38 9.91
N GLN A 9 -10.31 -1.03 11.05
CA GLN A 9 -9.18 -0.77 11.92
C GLN A 9 -7.86 -1.09 11.22
N VAL A 10 -7.73 -2.27 10.60
CA VAL A 10 -6.51 -2.69 9.90
C VAL A 10 -6.17 -1.75 8.73
N VAL A 11 -7.18 -1.30 7.97
CA VAL A 11 -6.99 -0.30 6.91
C VAL A 11 -6.47 1.03 7.48
N SER A 12 -6.98 1.44 8.64
CA SER A 12 -6.57 2.68 9.31
C SER A 12 -5.13 2.61 9.83
N GLU A 13 -4.73 1.47 10.40
CA GLU A 13 -3.35 1.19 10.81
C GLU A 13 -2.40 1.24 9.60
N GLY A 14 -2.79 0.64 8.47
CA GLY A 14 -2.02 0.68 7.23
C GLY A 14 -1.81 2.11 6.71
N LYS A 15 -2.85 2.94 6.76
CA LYS A 15 -2.75 4.36 6.41
C LYS A 15 -1.78 5.10 7.31
N GLN A 16 -1.82 4.85 8.62
CA GLN A 16 -0.90 5.47 9.57
C GLN A 16 0.55 5.06 9.30
N LEU A 17 0.81 3.79 9.03
CA LEU A 17 2.13 3.30 8.64
C LEU A 17 2.62 3.96 7.34
N TYR A 18 1.76 4.04 6.31
CA TYR A 18 2.08 4.71 5.05
C TYR A 18 2.54 6.16 5.28
N GLN A 19 1.89 6.87 6.19
CA GLN A 19 2.24 8.25 6.55
C GLN A 19 3.51 8.32 7.41
N GLN A 20 3.61 7.49 8.45
CA GLN A 20 4.72 7.47 9.40
C GLN A 20 6.05 7.16 8.70
N TYR A 21 6.06 6.24 7.75
CA TYR A 21 7.25 5.86 6.99
C TYR A 21 7.45 6.70 5.72
N ASN A 22 6.69 7.79 5.58
CA ASN A 22 6.81 8.78 4.52
C ASN A 22 6.80 8.18 3.11
N CYS A 23 5.95 7.17 2.88
CA CYS A 23 5.90 6.45 1.60
C CYS A 23 5.58 7.39 0.43
N THR A 24 4.81 8.46 0.68
CA THR A 24 4.45 9.49 -0.30
C THR A 24 5.65 10.29 -0.84
N ALA A 25 6.79 10.31 -0.15
CA ALA A 25 7.99 10.98 -0.65
C ALA A 25 8.55 10.31 -1.92
N CYS A 26 8.29 9.00 -2.08
CA CYS A 26 8.76 8.24 -3.23
C CYS A 26 7.62 7.81 -4.15
N HIS A 27 6.45 7.47 -3.59
CA HIS A 27 5.32 6.91 -4.31
C HIS A 27 4.16 7.90 -4.43
N GLN A 28 3.29 7.63 -5.39
CA GLN A 28 2.03 8.37 -5.55
C GLN A 28 0.84 7.55 -5.11
N ILE A 29 -0.18 8.25 -4.62
CA ILE A 29 -1.57 7.79 -4.56
C ILE A 29 -2.42 8.92 -5.16
N TYR A 30 -3.33 8.59 -6.08
CA TYR A 30 -4.11 9.50 -6.92
C TYR A 30 -3.25 10.52 -7.67
N GLY A 31 -2.05 10.13 -8.08
CA GLY A 31 -1.09 11.03 -8.73
C GLY A 31 -0.46 12.07 -7.79
N LEU A 32 -0.68 11.97 -6.48
CA LEU A 32 -0.10 12.85 -5.47
C LEU A 32 1.04 12.16 -4.72
N GLY A 33 2.22 12.76 -4.73
CA GLY A 33 3.42 12.25 -4.09
C GLY A 33 4.66 12.37 -4.97
N GLY A 34 5.70 11.62 -4.63
CA GLY A 34 6.95 11.53 -5.38
C GLY A 34 6.86 10.57 -6.57
N TYR A 35 7.85 10.65 -7.47
CA TYR A 35 7.91 9.88 -8.73
C TYR A 35 9.06 8.85 -8.75
N LEU A 36 9.68 8.58 -7.61
CA LEU A 36 10.83 7.68 -7.51
C LEU A 36 10.42 6.21 -7.51
N GLY A 37 9.27 5.90 -6.91
CA GLY A 37 8.63 4.60 -6.91
C GLY A 37 7.41 4.57 -7.82
N PRO A 38 6.86 3.38 -8.08
CA PRO A 38 5.61 3.23 -8.81
C PRO A 38 4.43 3.96 -8.15
N GLU A 39 3.48 4.40 -8.98
CA GLU A 39 2.13 4.83 -8.58
C GLU A 39 1.41 3.63 -7.90
N LEU A 40 0.76 3.88 -6.76
CA LEU A 40 0.20 2.82 -5.90
C LEU A 40 -1.32 2.76 -5.86
N THR A 41 -2.03 3.67 -6.53
CA THR A 41 -3.50 3.73 -6.52
C THR A 41 -4.12 2.41 -6.92
N THR A 42 -3.65 1.83 -8.02
CA THR A 42 -4.18 0.55 -8.54
C THR A 42 -3.15 -0.59 -8.44
N ALA A 43 -2.20 -0.48 -7.51
CA ALA A 43 -1.12 -1.47 -7.41
C ALA A 43 -1.59 -2.85 -6.92
N TYR A 44 -2.75 -2.92 -6.25
CA TYR A 44 -3.28 -4.19 -5.75
C TYR A 44 -3.92 -5.03 -6.85
N SER A 45 -4.62 -4.40 -7.79
CA SER A 45 -5.24 -5.03 -8.96
C SER A 45 -4.32 -5.13 -10.18
N ASP A 46 -3.16 -4.47 -10.16
CA ASP A 46 -2.13 -4.56 -11.21
C ASP A 46 -1.61 -6.00 -11.37
N LYS A 47 -1.59 -6.49 -12.61
CA LYS A 47 -1.24 -7.89 -12.95
C LYS A 47 0.23 -8.24 -12.71
N ASN A 48 1.13 -7.25 -12.66
CA ASN A 48 2.57 -7.44 -12.50
C ASN A 48 3.03 -7.15 -11.06
N ARG A 49 2.24 -6.37 -10.31
CA ARG A 49 2.50 -6.05 -8.91
C ARG A 49 1.59 -6.92 -8.05
N GLY A 50 0.38 -6.49 -7.72
CA GLY A 50 -0.53 -7.27 -6.92
C GLY A 50 0.02 -7.64 -5.54
N GLU A 51 -0.76 -8.39 -4.77
CA GLU A 51 -0.47 -8.62 -3.35
C GLU A 51 0.88 -9.30 -3.09
N ALA A 52 1.22 -10.34 -3.86
CA ALA A 52 2.45 -11.09 -3.65
C ALA A 52 3.71 -10.24 -3.85
N TYR A 53 3.74 -9.43 -4.92
CA TYR A 53 4.85 -8.51 -5.17
C TYR A 53 4.95 -7.43 -4.11
N MET A 54 3.82 -6.82 -3.73
CA MET A 54 3.80 -5.77 -2.72
C MET A 54 4.30 -6.29 -1.37
N ARG A 55 3.89 -7.50 -0.98
CA ARG A 55 4.41 -8.15 0.23
C ARG A 55 5.92 -8.36 0.13
N ALA A 56 6.43 -8.87 -0.99
CA ALA A 56 7.86 -9.05 -1.17
C ALA A 56 8.64 -7.73 -1.06
N MET A 57 8.15 -6.65 -1.67
CA MET A 57 8.76 -5.32 -1.59
C MET A 57 8.72 -4.75 -0.16
N LEU A 58 7.65 -4.97 0.59
CA LEU A 58 7.55 -4.53 1.99
C LEU A 58 8.44 -5.35 2.94
N GLN A 59 8.69 -6.63 2.62
CA GLN A 59 9.56 -7.51 3.40
C GLN A 59 11.05 -7.23 3.17
N ALA A 60 11.44 -7.00 1.92
CA ALA A 60 12.84 -6.95 1.51
C ALA A 60 13.33 -5.56 1.12
N GLY A 61 12.43 -4.64 0.76
CA GLY A 61 12.77 -3.42 0.05
C GLY A 61 13.14 -3.69 -1.41
N GLY A 62 13.78 -2.71 -2.04
CA GLY A 62 14.32 -2.80 -3.39
C GLY A 62 15.66 -2.06 -3.48
N SER A 63 16.18 -1.85 -4.68
CA SER A 63 17.47 -1.15 -4.88
C SER A 63 17.48 0.27 -4.30
N ARG A 64 16.33 0.94 -4.27
CA ARG A 64 16.14 2.30 -3.72
C ARG A 64 15.11 2.37 -2.59
N MET A 65 14.19 1.40 -2.54
CA MET A 65 13.19 1.32 -1.48
C MET A 65 13.83 0.69 -0.24
N PRO A 66 13.91 1.39 0.91
CA PRO A 66 14.52 0.83 2.11
C PRO A 66 13.80 -0.42 2.60
N ASN A 67 14.53 -1.31 3.27
CA ASN A 67 13.91 -2.32 4.12
C ASN A 67 13.60 -1.68 5.49
N PHE A 68 12.32 -1.48 5.79
CA PHE A 68 11.87 -0.90 7.05
C PHE A 68 11.72 -1.92 8.18
N HIS A 69 12.00 -3.19 7.91
CA HIS A 69 11.89 -4.31 8.85
C HIS A 69 10.49 -4.42 9.48
N PHE A 70 9.45 -4.25 8.65
CA PHE A 70 8.07 -4.38 9.08
C PHE A 70 7.76 -5.78 9.62
N THR A 71 6.93 -5.84 10.66
CA THR A 71 6.34 -7.10 11.10
C THR A 71 5.29 -7.60 10.10
N SER A 72 4.91 -8.88 10.17
CA SER A 72 3.85 -9.42 9.31
C SER A 72 2.54 -8.64 9.46
N GLN A 73 2.18 -8.24 10.69
CA GLN A 73 0.97 -7.45 10.95
C GLN A 73 1.04 -6.06 10.30
N GLN A 74 2.20 -5.40 10.34
CA GLN A 74 2.38 -4.11 9.67
C GLN A 74 2.28 -4.24 8.14
N ILE A 75 2.82 -5.32 7.58
CA ILE A 75 2.69 -5.63 6.16
C ILE A 75 1.23 -5.91 5.80
N ASP A 76 0.51 -6.70 6.60
CA ASP A 76 -0.92 -6.98 6.39
C ASP A 76 -1.74 -5.69 6.41
N ALA A 77 -1.46 -4.78 7.35
CA ALA A 77 -2.12 -3.48 7.44
C ALA A 77 -1.83 -2.61 6.21
N LEU A 78 -0.57 -2.51 5.79
CA LEU A 78 -0.18 -1.76 4.59
C LEU A 78 -0.84 -2.32 3.32
N ILE A 79 -0.89 -3.65 3.17
CA ILE A 79 -1.57 -4.31 2.05
C ILE A 79 -3.08 -4.04 2.09
N ALA A 80 -3.71 -4.12 3.27
CA ALA A 80 -5.13 -3.81 3.43
C ALA A 80 -5.44 -2.36 3.06
N TYR A 81 -4.57 -1.42 3.44
CA TYR A 81 -4.70 -0.02 3.04
C TYR A 81 -4.59 0.17 1.53
N LEU A 82 -3.56 -0.41 0.88
CA LEU A 82 -3.40 -0.31 -0.58
C LEU A 82 -4.55 -0.99 -1.34
N LYS A 83 -5.07 -2.12 -0.83
CA LYS A 83 -6.28 -2.75 -1.35
C LYS A 83 -7.49 -1.84 -1.25
N TYR A 84 -7.68 -1.18 -0.11
CA TYR A 84 -8.77 -0.22 0.07
C TYR A 84 -8.64 0.96 -0.91
N VAL A 85 -7.44 1.54 -1.05
CA VAL A 85 -7.16 2.60 -2.03
C VAL A 85 -7.53 2.17 -3.44
N ASP A 86 -7.15 0.96 -3.84
CA ASP A 86 -7.49 0.37 -5.14
C ASP A 86 -9.01 0.30 -5.36
N THR A 87 -9.78 -0.14 -4.36
CA THR A 87 -11.26 -0.17 -4.47
C THR A 87 -11.91 1.21 -4.58
N THR A 88 -11.20 2.27 -4.17
CA THR A 88 -11.67 3.65 -4.26
C THR A 88 -11.20 4.37 -5.53
N ALA A 89 -10.34 3.73 -6.33
CA ALA A 89 -10.00 4.23 -7.65
C ALA A 89 -11.24 4.20 -8.55
N THR A 90 -11.60 5.33 -9.13
CA THR A 90 -12.65 5.35 -10.16
C THR A 90 -12.10 4.61 -11.38
N PRO A 91 -12.81 3.62 -11.97
CA PRO A 91 -12.38 3.06 -13.23
C PRO A 91 -12.44 4.17 -14.28
N ILE A 92 -11.28 4.67 -14.70
CA ILE A 92 -11.21 5.37 -15.97
C ILE A 92 -11.48 4.28 -17.00
N LYS A 93 -12.71 4.25 -17.51
CA LYS A 93 -13.04 3.44 -18.69
C LYS A 93 -12.05 3.84 -19.78
N ASP A 94 -11.28 2.87 -20.25
CA ASP A 94 -10.70 2.92 -21.59
C ASP A 94 -11.80 3.19 -22.63
#